data_AF-A0A9X9F7T2-F1
#
_entry.id   AF-A0A9X9F7T2-F1
#
_cell.length_a   1.000
_cell.length_b   1.000
_cell.length_c   1.000
_cell.angle_alpha   90.00
_cell.angle_beta   90.00
_cell.angle_gamma   90.00
#
_symmetry.space_group_name_H-M   'P 1'
#
loop_
_entity.id
_entity.type
_entity.pdbx_description
1 polymer ?
#
loop_
_entity_poly.entity_id
_entity_poly.type
_entity_poly.pdbx_seq_one_letter_code
_entity_poly.pdbx_strand_id
1 'polypeptide(L)'
;KIEKEKKRLEETKQKMLVDLSHDLRTPITTVQGYVEALQLGIITEKGERERTLNVIYNKIRIIAVLTEDIFELSKLEHSDYPFEVHPTDVSEFIRELLVEYYDLFQAKRLILQYQIPSKEVIAPI
;
A
#
# COMPACT_ATOMS: atom_id res chain seq x y z
N LYS A 1 -18.74 -16.11 -25.59
CA LYS A 1 -17.33 -15.93 -25.14
C LYS A 1 -17.18 -14.62 -24.36
N ILE A 2 -17.57 -13.48 -24.96
CA ILE A 2 -17.60 -12.14 -24.34
C ILE A 2 -18.44 -12.08 -23.05
N GLU A 3 -19.66 -12.65 -23.05
CA GLU A 3 -20.53 -12.67 -21.84
C GLU A 3 -19.87 -13.36 -20.63
N LYS A 4 -19.16 -14.47 -20.89
CA LYS A 4 -18.46 -15.25 -19.86
C LYS A 4 -17.23 -14.50 -19.32
N GLU A 5 -16.57 -13.74 -20.19
CA GLU A 5 -15.42 -12.91 -19.87
C GLU A 5 -15.82 -11.67 -19.06
N LYS A 6 -16.92 -11.02 -19.44
CA LYS A 6 -17.55 -9.93 -18.67
C LYS A 6 -17.97 -10.39 -17.28
N LYS A 7 -18.63 -11.55 -17.19
CA LYS A 7 -19.03 -12.14 -15.90
C LYS A 7 -17.82 -12.47 -15.01
N ARG A 8 -16.75 -13.02 -15.60
CA ARG A 8 -15.51 -13.32 -14.87
C ARG A 8 -14.83 -12.04 -14.35
N LEU A 9 -14.84 -10.97 -15.14
CA LEU A 9 -14.30 -9.67 -14.72
C LEU A 9 -15.09 -9.11 -13.54
N GLU A 10 -16.42 -9.17 -13.60
CA GLU A 10 -17.30 -8.73 -12.52
C GLU A 10 -17.13 -9.54 -11.23
N GLU A 11 -17.02 -10.87 -11.34
CA GLU A 11 -16.74 -11.76 -10.21
C GLU A 11 -15.37 -11.46 -9.58
N THR A 12 -14.37 -11.16 -10.41
CA THR A 12 -13.03 -10.77 -9.95
C THR A 12 -13.07 -9.46 -9.19
N LYS A 13 -13.81 -8.47 -9.70
CA LYS A 13 -14.01 -7.17 -9.06
C LYS A 13 -14.72 -7.30 -7.71
N GLN A 14 -15.84 -8.03 -7.67
CA GLN A 14 -16.56 -8.32 -6.43
C GLN A 14 -15.64 -8.95 -5.38
N LYS A 15 -14.83 -9.93 -5.80
CA LYS A 15 -13.87 -10.58 -4.91
C LYS A 15 -12.82 -9.58 -4.38
N MET A 16 -12.23 -8.76 -5.25
CA MET A 16 -11.26 -7.74 -4.82
C MET A 16 -11.84 -6.77 -3.78
N LEU A 17 -13.08 -6.31 -3.96
CA LEU A 17 -13.75 -5.43 -3.00
C LEU A 17 -14.00 -6.12 -1.65
N VAL A 18 -14.35 -7.40 -1.67
CA VAL A 18 -14.53 -8.21 -0.46
C VAL A 18 -13.20 -8.38 0.28
N ASP A 19 -12.14 -8.76 -0.42
CA ASP A 19 -10.81 -8.96 0.16
C ASP A 19 -10.30 -7.66 0.82
N LEU A 20 -10.42 -6.55 0.12
CA LEU A 20 -10.06 -5.22 0.61
C LEU A 20 -10.89 -4.76 1.82
N SER A 21 -12.19 -5.08 1.83
CA SER A 21 -13.06 -4.81 2.98
C SER A 21 -12.64 -5.60 4.22
N HIS A 22 -12.17 -6.84 4.05
CA HIS A 22 -11.61 -7.65 5.13
C HIS A 22 -10.28 -7.07 5.65
N ASP A 23 -9.42 -6.65 4.74
CA ASP A 23 -8.12 -6.06 5.08
C ASP A 23 -8.24 -4.73 5.81
N LEU A 24 -9.26 -3.92 5.50
CA LEU A 24 -9.59 -2.70 6.25
C LEU A 24 -10.20 -3.00 7.64
N ARG A 25 -11.02 -4.04 7.77
CA ARG A 25 -11.68 -4.37 9.05
C ARG A 25 -10.66 -4.66 10.15
N THR A 26 -9.60 -5.38 9.83
CA THR A 26 -8.57 -5.79 10.80
C THR A 26 -7.91 -4.61 11.54
N PRO A 27 -7.31 -3.61 10.85
CA PRO A 27 -6.74 -2.44 11.52
C PRO A 27 -7.81 -1.58 12.20
N ILE A 28 -9.02 -1.46 11.65
CA ILE A 28 -10.11 -0.71 12.28
C ILE A 28 -10.49 -1.31 13.63
N THR A 29 -10.75 -2.62 13.68
CA THR A 29 -11.07 -3.33 14.94
C THR A 29 -9.95 -3.19 15.96
N THR A 30 -8.69 -3.26 15.50
CA THR A 30 -7.52 -3.06 16.37
C THR A 30 -7.50 -1.65 16.97
N VAL A 31 -7.72 -0.61 16.15
CA VAL A 31 -7.78 0.78 16.62
C VAL A 31 -8.91 0.96 17.62
N GLN A 32 -10.11 0.46 17.31
CA GLN A 32 -11.27 0.56 18.20
C GLN A 32 -10.99 -0.08 19.57
N GLY A 33 -10.46 -1.31 19.60
CA GLY A 33 -10.16 -2.00 20.86
C GLY A 33 -9.11 -1.27 21.71
N TYR A 34 -8.06 -0.70 21.09
CA TYR A 34 -7.06 0.07 21.84
C TYR A 34 -7.61 1.41 22.34
N VAL A 35 -8.44 2.10 21.55
CA VAL A 35 -9.11 3.34 21.99
C VAL A 35 -10.05 3.05 23.15
N GLU A 36 -10.83 1.98 23.07
CA GLU A 36 -11.74 1.54 24.15
C GLU A 36 -10.95 1.21 25.43
N ALA A 37 -9.85 0.45 25.33
CA ALA A 37 -9.00 0.14 26.48
C ALA A 37 -8.37 1.38 27.13
N LEU A 38 -8.02 2.39 26.34
CA LEU A 38 -7.53 3.69 26.84
C LEU A 38 -8.65 4.49 27.53
N GLN A 39 -9.87 4.47 26.98
CA GLN A 39 -11.03 5.19 27.52
C GLN A 39 -11.54 4.56 28.83
N LEU A 40 -11.56 3.24 28.91
CA LEU A 40 -11.94 2.48 30.11
C LEU A 40 -10.89 2.53 31.21
N GLY A 41 -9.74 3.16 30.97
CA GLY A 41 -8.64 3.23 31.93
C GLY A 41 -8.01 1.87 32.22
N ILE A 42 -8.13 0.91 31.30
CA ILE A 42 -7.46 -0.40 31.39
C ILE A 42 -5.95 -0.19 31.22
N ILE A 43 -5.56 0.68 30.27
CA ILE A 43 -4.17 1.05 30.00
C ILE A 43 -3.83 2.32 30.77
N THR A 44 -3.13 2.15 31.89
CA THR A 44 -2.88 3.22 32.87
C THR A 44 -1.44 3.72 32.85
N GLU A 45 -0.46 2.83 32.63
CA GLU A 45 0.95 3.20 32.68
C GLU A 45 1.35 4.10 31.51
N LYS A 46 2.09 5.18 31.80
CA LYS A 46 2.50 6.16 30.79
C LYS A 46 3.23 5.52 29.60
N GLY A 47 4.18 4.63 29.86
CA GLY A 47 4.94 3.96 28.80
C GLY A 47 4.09 3.03 27.94
N GLU A 48 3.09 2.37 28.55
CA GLU A 48 2.15 1.52 27.81
C GLU A 48 1.19 2.37 26.96
N ARG A 49 0.71 3.50 27.49
CA ARG A 49 -0.11 4.46 26.74
C ARG A 49 0.63 4.98 25.50
N GLU A 50 1.89 5.37 25.64
CA GLU A 50 2.71 5.83 24.51
C GLU A 50 2.88 4.75 23.43
N ARG A 51 3.13 3.50 23.84
CA ARG A 51 3.19 2.37 22.90
C ARG A 51 1.85 2.13 22.21
N THR A 52 0.74 2.16 22.94
CA THR A 52 -0.60 1.98 22.40
C THR A 52 -0.94 3.08 21.38
N LEU A 53 -0.61 4.33 21.68
CA LEU A 53 -0.78 5.45 20.74
C LEU A 53 0.03 5.23 19.45
N ASN A 54 1.27 4.73 19.56
CA ASN A 54 2.07 4.38 18.39
C ASN A 54 1.45 3.23 17.57
N VAL A 55 0.87 2.22 18.23
CA VAL A 55 0.16 1.13 17.54
C VAL A 55 -1.05 1.69 16.78
N ILE A 56 -1.88 2.51 17.43
CA ILE A 56 -3.03 3.18 16.81
C ILE A 56 -2.59 3.99 15.59
N TYR A 57 -1.56 4.82 15.75
CA TYR A 57 -1.02 5.64 14.66
C TYR A 57 -0.59 4.80 13.45
N ASN A 58 0.16 3.72 13.69
CA ASN A 58 0.60 2.83 12.61
C ASN A 58 -0.57 2.13 11.91
N LYS A 59 -1.63 1.75 12.66
CA LYS A 59 -2.82 1.15 12.07
C LYS A 59 -3.63 2.15 11.23
N ILE A 60 -3.71 3.40 11.65
CA ILE A 60 -4.34 4.47 10.86
C ILE A 60 -3.57 4.71 9.56
N ARG A 61 -2.23 4.71 9.59
CA ARG A 61 -1.43 4.80 8.36
C ARG A 61 -1.69 3.66 7.39
N ILE A 62 -1.83 2.43 7.89
CA ILE A 62 -2.19 1.27 7.05
C ILE A 62 -3.56 1.46 6.41
N ILE A 63 -4.56 1.94 7.17
CA ILE A 63 -5.89 2.24 6.63
C ILE A 63 -5.81 3.30 5.53
N ALA A 64 -5.01 4.35 5.72
CA ALA A 64 -4.83 5.40 4.73
C ALA A 64 -4.23 4.86 3.42
N VAL A 65 -3.17 4.04 3.50
CA VAL A 65 -2.57 3.40 2.31
C VAL A 65 -3.59 2.51 1.61
N LEU A 66 -4.27 1.62 2.35
CA LEU A 66 -5.29 0.74 1.77
C LEU A 66 -6.41 1.53 1.09
N THR A 67 -6.78 2.71 1.62
CA THR A 67 -7.81 3.58 1.05
C THR A 67 -7.35 4.23 -0.25
N GLU A 68 -6.08 4.68 -0.31
CA GLU A 68 -5.49 5.23 -1.53
C GLU A 68 -5.42 4.16 -2.62
N ASP A 69 -5.03 2.93 -2.27
CA ASP A 69 -4.98 1.80 -3.21
C ASP A 69 -6.36 1.52 -3.86
N ILE A 70 -7.46 1.63 -3.09
CA ILE A 70 -8.83 1.50 -3.64
C ILE A 70 -9.11 2.60 -4.66
N PHE A 71 -8.70 3.82 -4.31
CA PHE A 71 -8.97 5.00 -5.11
C PHE A 71 -8.18 4.98 -6.43
N GLU A 72 -6.90 4.60 -6.38
CA GLU A 72 -6.07 4.38 -7.56
C GLU A 72 -6.64 3.27 -8.44
N LEU A 73 -7.02 2.14 -7.85
CA LEU A 73 -7.65 1.05 -8.61
C LEU A 73 -8.95 1.51 -9.29
N SER A 74 -9.77 2.30 -8.60
CA SER A 74 -10.99 2.86 -9.18
C SER A 74 -10.72 3.81 -10.34
N LYS A 75 -9.60 4.54 -10.34
CA LYS A 75 -9.19 5.37 -11.48
C LYS A 75 -8.78 4.52 -12.68
N LEU A 76 -7.99 3.45 -12.44
CA LEU A 76 -7.56 2.52 -13.49
C LEU A 76 -8.72 1.78 -14.17
N GLU A 77 -9.86 1.63 -13.49
CA GLU A 77 -11.07 1.03 -14.08
C GLU A 77 -11.80 1.93 -15.10
N HIS A 78 -11.51 3.24 -15.13
CA HIS A 78 -12.11 4.12 -16.13
C HIS A 78 -11.43 3.90 -17.48
N SER A 79 -12.22 3.65 -18.53
CA SER A 79 -11.73 3.42 -19.90
C SER A 79 -10.84 4.53 -20.45
N ASP A 80 -10.97 5.72 -19.86
CA ASP A 80 -10.31 6.95 -20.29
C ASP A 80 -9.10 7.29 -19.41
N TYR A 81 -8.64 6.36 -18.56
CA TYR A 81 -7.40 6.55 -17.82
C TYR A 81 -6.23 6.68 -18.82
N PRO A 82 -5.57 7.85 -18.92
CA PRO A 82 -4.54 8.07 -19.91
C PRO A 82 -3.28 7.30 -19.51
N PHE A 83 -3.13 6.09 -20.06
CA PHE A 83 -1.89 5.35 -19.97
C PHE A 83 -1.00 5.76 -21.15
N GLU A 84 -0.15 6.75 -20.93
CA GLU A 84 0.80 7.24 -21.92
C GLU A 84 2.17 6.61 -21.69
N VAL A 85 2.65 5.90 -22.72
CA VAL A 85 3.97 5.27 -22.70
C VAL A 85 4.99 6.29 -23.19
N HIS A 86 6.01 6.54 -22.39
CA HIS A 86 7.04 7.51 -22.73
C HIS A 86 8.44 6.86 -22.76
N PRO A 87 9.32 7.30 -23.67
CA PRO A 87 10.72 6.91 -23.62
C PRO A 87 11.32 7.34 -22.27
N THR A 88 11.66 6.37 -21.44
CA THR A 88 12.16 6.60 -20.08
C THR A 88 13.50 5.88 -19.91
N ASP A 89 14.47 6.54 -19.27
CA ASP A 89 15.69 5.85 -18.84
C ASP A 89 15.40 4.98 -17.61
N VAL A 90 15.26 3.68 -17.87
CA VAL A 90 14.99 2.69 -16.83
C VAL A 90 16.13 2.64 -15.81
N SER A 91 17.36 2.92 -16.22
CA SER A 91 18.51 2.91 -15.31
C SER A 91 18.39 3.99 -14.25
N GLU A 92 17.97 5.20 -14.63
CA GLU A 92 17.78 6.31 -13.69
C GLU A 92 16.53 6.09 -12.84
N PHE A 93 15.42 5.67 -13.44
CA PHE A 93 14.19 5.35 -12.70
C PHE A 93 14.44 4.34 -11.56
N ILE A 94 15.18 3.27 -11.84
CA ILE A 94 15.51 2.29 -10.80
C ILE A 94 16.45 2.89 -9.75
N ARG A 95 17.41 3.75 -10.11
CA ARG A 95 18.29 4.42 -9.12
C ARG A 95 17.49 5.31 -8.18
N GLU A 96 16.56 6.10 -8.68
CA GLU A 96 15.67 6.94 -7.87
C GLU A 96 14.85 6.08 -6.89
N LEU A 97 14.29 4.98 -7.38
CA LEU A 97 13.56 4.02 -6.54
C LEU A 97 14.45 3.42 -5.45
N LEU A 98 15.70 3.08 -5.76
CA LEU A 98 16.62 2.56 -4.74
C LEU A 98 16.93 3.58 -3.64
N VAL A 99 17.00 4.87 -3.98
CA VAL A 99 17.20 5.95 -3.01
C VAL A 99 15.96 6.09 -2.12
N GLU A 100 14.77 6.10 -2.71
CA GLU A 100 13.50 6.23 -1.97
C GLU A 100 13.33 5.13 -0.91
N TYR A 101 13.66 3.89 -1.26
CA TYR A 101 13.48 2.75 -0.35
C TYR A 101 14.71 2.45 0.53
N TYR A 102 15.79 3.21 0.41
CA TYR A 102 17.06 2.94 1.12
C TYR A 102 16.85 2.82 2.64
N ASP A 103 16.15 3.77 3.24
CA ASP A 103 15.90 3.81 4.69
C ASP A 103 15.06 2.61 5.16
N LEU A 104 14.10 2.16 4.32
CA LEU A 104 13.28 0.99 4.62
C LEU A 104 14.13 -0.27 4.68
N PHE A 105 15.05 -0.45 3.73
CA PHE A 105 15.96 -1.60 3.71
C PHE A 105 16.93 -1.57 4.91
N GLN A 106 17.46 -0.40 5.25
CA GLN A 106 18.32 -0.21 6.42
C GLN A 106 17.61 -0.54 7.73
N ALA A 107 16.38 -0.02 7.91
CA ALA A 107 15.57 -0.29 9.09
C ALA A 107 15.29 -1.80 9.28
N LYS A 108 15.16 -2.54 8.18
CA LYS A 108 14.95 -4.00 8.17
C LYS A 108 16.26 -4.81 8.17
N ARG A 109 17.42 -4.16 8.18
CA ARG A 109 18.75 -4.79 8.10
C ARG A 109 18.91 -5.69 6.86
N LEU A 110 18.33 -5.27 5.74
CA LEU A 110 18.42 -5.97 4.47
C LEU A 110 19.57 -5.41 3.65
N ILE A 111 20.38 -6.30 3.07
CA ILE A 111 21.46 -5.91 2.15
C ILE A 111 20.88 -5.88 0.75
N LEU A 112 20.86 -4.69 0.14
CA LEU A 112 20.42 -4.52 -1.22
C LEU A 112 21.58 -4.79 -2.19
N GLN A 113 21.42 -5.81 -3.03
CA GLN A 113 22.32 -6.07 -4.17
C GLN A 113 21.61 -5.66 -5.45
N TYR A 114 22.24 -4.79 -6.24
CA TYR A 114 21.70 -4.31 -7.51
C TYR A 114 22.80 -4.28 -8.57
N GLN A 115 22.40 -4.51 -9.81
CA GLN A 115 23.27 -4.38 -10.98
C GLN A 115 22.54 -3.52 -12.01
N ILE A 116 22.79 -2.21 -11.95
CA ILE A 116 22.19 -1.22 -12.84
C ILE A 116 23.27 -0.80 -13.84
N PRO A 117 22.99 -0.86 -15.16
CA PRO A 117 23.91 -0.33 -16.17
C PRO A 117 24.30 1.12 -15.87
N SER A 118 25.54 1.49 -16.15
CA SER A 118 26.02 2.88 -16.05
C SER A 118 25.57 3.75 -17.23
N LYS A 119 25.08 3.13 -18.30
CA LYS A 119 24.56 3.78 -19.49
C LYS A 119 23.04 3.89 -19.42
N GLU A 120 22.50 4.90 -20.09
CA GLU A 120 21.06 5.03 -20.30
C GLU A 120 20.50 3.77 -20.98
N VAL A 121 19.37 3.30 -20.46
CA VAL A 121 18.60 2.21 -21.07
C VAL A 121 17.20 2.75 -21.31
N ILE A 122 16.99 3.28 -22.51
CA ILE A 122 15.70 3.85 -22.90
C ILE A 122 14.73 2.72 -23.24
N ALA A 123 13.63 2.65 -22.52
CA ALA A 123 12.51 1.77 -22.82
C ALA A 123 11.20 2.57 -22.87
N PRO A 124 10.24 2.16 -23.72
CA PRO A 124 8.89 2.68 -23.68
C PRO A 124 8.17 2.03 -22.49
N ILE A 125 8.01 2.80 -21.41
CA ILE A 125 7.25 2.41 -20.20
C ILE A 125 6.28 3.52 -19.81
#